data_AF-A0A1U7HRF7-F1
#
_entry.id   AF-A0A1U7HRF7-F1
#
_cell.length_a   1.000
_cell.length_b   1.000
_cell.length_c   1.000
_cell.angle_alpha   90.00
_cell.angle_beta   90.00
_cell.angle_gamma   90.00
#
_symmetry.space_group_name_H-M   'P 1'
#
loop_
_entity.id
_entity.type
_entity.pdbx_description
1 polymer ?
#
loop_
_entity_poly.entity_id
_entity_poly.type
_entity_poly.pdbx_seq_one_letter_code
_entity_poly.pdbx_strand_id
1 'polypeptide(L)'
;MYRKLLSFGIGVSLGLASTGMQASVALPPPEDIPEEVLRTEIIIEARSPLDGQPLSATEYAQLEAQIAKSSYPPQLSSQIQQLIFLLNIRKFFTILFPF
;
A
#
# COMPACT_ATOMS: atom_id res chain seq x y z
N MET A 1 45.35 -9.47 43.67
CA MET A 1 44.51 -10.03 42.57
C MET A 1 43.64 -8.98 41.86
N TYR A 2 43.12 -7.97 42.57
CA TYR A 2 42.23 -6.92 42.02
C TYR A 2 42.80 -6.03 40.89
N ARG A 3 44.12 -5.75 40.85
CA ARG A 3 44.72 -4.87 39.83
C ARG A 3 44.67 -5.43 38.41
N LYS A 4 44.65 -6.76 38.24
CA LYS A 4 44.55 -7.42 36.92
C LYS A 4 43.13 -7.39 36.36
N LEU A 5 42.12 -7.36 37.24
CA LEU A 5 40.71 -7.26 36.87
C LEU A 5 40.36 -5.84 36.40
N LEU A 6 40.93 -4.81 37.05
CA LEU A 6 40.72 -3.41 36.65
C LEU A 6 41.31 -3.08 35.27
N SER A 7 42.52 -3.58 34.97
CA SER A 7 43.15 -3.39 33.65
C SER A 7 42.42 -4.13 32.54
N PHE A 8 41.75 -5.24 32.86
CA PHE A 8 40.94 -5.98 31.89
C PHE A 8 39.65 -5.22 31.54
N GLY A 9 39.00 -4.61 32.52
CA GLY A 9 37.78 -3.82 32.29
C GLY A 9 37.99 -2.60 31.38
N ILE A 10 39.13 -1.92 31.51
CA ILE A 10 39.47 -0.74 30.69
C ILE A 10 39.85 -1.13 29.25
N GLY A 11 40.53 -2.27 29.06
CA GLY A 11 40.86 -2.77 27.73
C GLY A 11 39.63 -3.19 26.92
N VAL A 12 38.61 -3.73 27.60
CA VAL A 12 37.36 -4.16 26.97
C VAL A 12 36.50 -2.97 26.52
N SER A 13 36.43 -1.89 27.32
CA SER A 13 35.64 -0.71 26.95
C SER A 13 36.25 0.10 25.80
N LEU A 14 37.58 0.12 25.66
CA LEU A 14 38.25 0.80 24.55
C LEU A 14 38.14 0.04 23.23
N GLY A 15 38.09 -1.30 23.27
CA GLY A 15 37.90 -2.15 22.09
C GLY A 15 36.52 -1.96 21.45
N LEU A 16 35.46 -1.82 22.25
CA LEU A 16 34.09 -1.65 21.77
C LEU A 16 33.84 -0.29 21.08
N ALA A 17 34.62 0.75 21.37
CA ALA A 17 34.45 2.06 20.73
C ALA A 17 34.99 2.10 19.28
N SER A 18 35.76 1.08 18.85
CA SER A 18 36.45 1.06 17.55
C SER A 18 35.68 0.36 16.42
N THR A 19 34.53 -0.26 16.70
CA THR A 19 33.64 -0.77 15.65
C THR A 19 32.91 0.41 15.02
N GLY A 20 33.56 1.05 14.05
CA GLY A 20 32.96 2.08 13.23
C GLY A 20 31.65 1.59 12.62
N MET A 21 30.57 2.33 12.86
CA MET A 21 29.33 2.20 12.13
C MET A 21 29.61 2.53 10.66
N GLN A 22 29.88 1.51 9.85
CA GLN A 22 29.83 1.67 8.40
C GLN A 22 28.35 1.77 8.04
N ALA A 23 27.91 2.97 7.69
CA ALA A 23 26.60 3.17 7.09
C ALA A 23 26.62 2.49 5.70
N SER A 24 26.03 1.30 5.61
CA SER A 24 25.83 0.62 4.34
C SER A 24 24.72 1.34 3.58
N VAL A 25 25.10 2.14 2.60
CA VAL A 25 24.17 2.59 1.55
C VAL A 25 24.01 1.41 0.61
N ALA A 26 23.03 0.54 0.89
CA ALA A 26 22.68 -0.55 0.01
C ALA A 26 21.90 0.04 -1.17
N LEU A 27 22.51 0.01 -2.36
CA LEU A 27 21.78 0.22 -3.60
C LEU A 27 20.83 -0.96 -3.80
N PRO A 28 19.62 -0.74 -4.36
CA PRO A 28 18.75 -1.84 -4.75
C PRO A 28 19.49 -2.76 -5.74
N PRO A 29 19.15 -4.06 -5.77
CA PRO A 29 19.76 -5.00 -6.71
C PRO A 29 19.59 -4.51 -8.15
N PRO A 30 20.57 -4.73 -9.04
CA PRO A 30 20.56 -4.18 -10.40
C PRO A 30 19.40 -4.70 -11.26
N GLU A 31 18.74 -5.78 -10.85
CA GLU A 31 17.53 -6.32 -11.47
C GLU A 31 16.26 -5.53 -11.10
N ASP A 32 16.28 -4.73 -10.03
CA ASP A 32 15.14 -3.92 -9.61
C ASP A 32 15.03 -2.65 -10.47
N ILE A 33 13.86 -2.48 -11.07
CA ILE A 33 13.53 -1.29 -11.87
C ILE A 33 13.39 -0.09 -10.92
N PRO A 34 14.11 1.02 -11.15
CA PRO A 34 13.97 2.21 -10.31
C PRO A 34 12.54 2.75 -10.34
N GLU A 35 12.06 3.26 -9.19
CA GLU A 35 10.72 3.82 -9.09
C GLU A 35 10.48 4.98 -10.07
N GLU A 36 11.52 5.76 -10.39
CA GLU A 36 11.46 6.86 -11.34
C GLU A 36 11.10 6.38 -12.76
N VAL A 37 11.51 5.17 -13.12
CA VAL A 37 11.15 4.53 -14.39
C VAL A 37 9.70 4.04 -14.34
N LEU A 38 9.29 3.39 -13.25
CA LEU A 38 7.91 2.93 -13.09
C LEU A 38 6.88 4.08 -13.06
N ARG A 39 7.25 5.22 -12.47
CA ARG A 39 6.40 6.42 -12.44
C ARG A 39 6.26 7.10 -13.80
N THR A 40 7.18 6.83 -14.74
CA THR A 40 7.13 7.35 -16.11
C THR A 40 6.57 6.35 -17.11
N GLU A 41 6.34 5.10 -16.68
CA GLU A 41 5.67 4.09 -17.48
C GLU A 41 4.20 4.50 -17.70
N ILE A 42 3.84 4.75 -18.96
CA ILE A 42 2.47 5.03 -19.34
C ILE A 42 1.73 3.69 -19.35
N ILE A 43 0.90 3.46 -18.34
CA ILE A 43 0.05 2.27 -18.25
C ILE A 43 -1.04 2.41 -19.34
N ILE A 44 -0.77 1.87 -20.54
CA ILE A 44 -1.71 1.84 -21.67
C ILE A 44 -2.76 0.75 -21.48
N GLU A 45 -2.45 -0.26 -20.67
CA GLU A 45 -3.33 -1.38 -20.35
C GLU A 45 -4.39 -0.94 -19.35
N ALA A 46 -5.62 -0.76 -19.82
CA ALA A 46 -6.75 -0.59 -18.93
C ALA A 46 -7.02 -1.92 -18.19
N ARG A 47 -7.46 -1.89 -16.94
CA ARG A 47 -7.93 -3.09 -16.24
C ARG A 47 -9.45 -3.09 -16.26
N SER A 48 -10.07 -4.25 -16.48
CA SER A 48 -11.52 -4.38 -16.40
C SER A 48 -12.02 -3.96 -15.01
N PRO A 49 -12.98 -3.02 -14.90
CA PRO A 49 -13.56 -2.63 -13.62
C PRO A 49 -14.40 -3.74 -12.96
N LEU A 50 -14.68 -4.82 -13.69
CA LEU A 50 -15.45 -5.96 -13.19
C LEU A 50 -14.52 -7.04 -12.59
N ASP A 51 -13.44 -7.38 -13.30
CA ASP A 51 -12.64 -8.59 -12.99
C ASP A 51 -11.12 -8.31 -12.81
N GLY A 52 -10.66 -7.07 -13.00
CA GLY A 52 -9.24 -6.71 -12.88
C GLY A 52 -8.31 -7.31 -13.94
N GLN A 53 -8.86 -7.94 -14.99
CA GLN A 53 -8.09 -8.48 -16.11
C GLN A 53 -7.54 -7.38 -17.01
N PRO A 54 -6.38 -7.59 -17.67
CA PRO A 54 -5.84 -6.62 -18.63
C PRO A 54 -6.79 -6.51 -19.82
N LEU A 55 -7.07 -5.28 -20.24
CA LEU A 55 -8.04 -4.92 -21.27
C LEU A 55 -7.41 -3.87 -22.20
N SER A 56 -7.59 -4.02 -23.51
CA SER A 56 -7.13 -3.00 -24.46
C SER A 56 -7.92 -1.70 -24.28
N ALA A 57 -7.29 -0.55 -24.54
CA ALA A 57 -7.94 0.76 -24.46
C ALA A 57 -9.24 0.84 -25.29
N THR A 58 -9.29 0.16 -26.43
CA THR A 58 -10.49 0.10 -27.29
C THR A 58 -11.62 -0.71 -26.64
N GLU A 59 -11.29 -1.82 -26.00
CA GLU A 59 -12.25 -2.69 -25.34
C GLU A 59 -12.78 -2.03 -24.07
N TYR A 60 -11.92 -1.29 -23.35
CA TYR A 60 -12.32 -0.47 -22.21
C TYR A 60 -13.33 0.61 -22.60
N ALA A 61 -13.04 1.38 -23.66
CA ALA A 61 -13.97 2.41 -24.14
C ALA A 61 -15.32 1.82 -24.58
N GLN A 62 -15.31 0.63 -25.19
CA GLN A 62 -16.55 -0.08 -25.54
C GLN A 62 -17.31 -0.59 -24.31
N LEU A 63 -16.61 -1.08 -23.29
CA LEU A 63 -17.20 -1.54 -22.03
C LEU A 63 -17.84 -0.37 -21.27
N GLU A 64 -17.13 0.75 -21.18
CA GLU A 64 -17.64 1.97 -20.56
C GLU A 64 -18.88 2.50 -21.29
N ALA A 65 -18.86 2.53 -22.63
CA ALA A 65 -20.02 2.90 -23.42
C ALA A 65 -21.22 1.96 -23.24
N GLN A 66 -20.98 0.67 -22.98
CA GLN A 66 -22.05 -0.30 -22.67
C GLN A 66 -22.62 -0.07 -21.27
N ILE A 67 -21.77 0.18 -20.28
CA ILE A 67 -22.19 0.49 -18.90
C ILE A 67 -23.01 1.79 -18.90
N ALA A 68 -22.56 2.82 -19.60
CA ALA A 68 -23.26 4.11 -19.68
C ALA A 68 -24.61 4.02 -20.43
N LYS A 69 -24.74 3.09 -21.39
CA LYS A 69 -26.01 2.84 -22.11
C LYS A 69 -27.00 2.02 -21.30
N SER A 70 -26.59 1.39 -20.21
CA SER A 70 -27.51 0.68 -19.33
C SER A 70 -28.56 1.65 -18.78
N SER A 71 -29.81 1.48 -19.20
CA SER A 71 -30.94 2.25 -18.65
C SER A 71 -31.22 1.91 -17.19
N TYR A 72 -30.63 0.84 -16.67
CA TYR A 72 -30.77 0.41 -15.29
C TYR A 72 -29.56 0.85 -14.48
N PRO A 73 -29.77 1.40 -13.27
CA PRO A 73 -28.67 1.67 -12.37
C PRO A 73 -27.92 0.36 -12.05
N PRO A 74 -26.61 0.43 -11.79
CA PRO A 74 -25.83 -0.75 -11.42
C PRO A 74 -26.52 -1.48 -10.26
N GLN A 75 -26.88 -2.74 -10.48
CA GLN A 75 -27.61 -3.53 -9.50
C GLN A 75 -26.63 -3.96 -8.41
N LEU A 76 -26.66 -3.26 -7.27
CA LEU A 76 -25.97 -3.71 -6.07
C LEU A 76 -26.61 -5.00 -5.56
N SER A 77 -25.80 -5.94 -5.06
CA SER A 77 -26.35 -7.14 -4.42
C SER A 77 -27.24 -6.76 -3.23
N SER A 78 -28.28 -7.56 -2.96
CA SER A 78 -29.21 -7.29 -1.84
C SER A 78 -28.49 -7.15 -0.50
N GLN A 79 -27.41 -7.91 -0.30
CA GLN A 79 -26.57 -7.82 0.89
C GLN A 79 -25.87 -6.47 1.02
N ILE A 80 -25.31 -5.94 -0.07
CA ILE A 80 -24.66 -4.61 -0.07
C ILE A 80 -25.69 -3.50 0.17
N GLN A 81 -26.89 -3.60 -0.43
CA GLN A 81 -27.96 -2.64 -0.19
C GLN A 81 -28.37 -2.61 1.30
N GLN A 82 -28.53 -3.79 1.91
CA GLN A 82 -28.82 -3.92 3.34
C GLN A 82 -27.71 -3.35 4.21
N LEU A 83 -26.44 -3.61 3.86
CA LEU A 83 -25.30 -3.06 4.59
C LEU A 83 -25.29 -1.53 4.54
N ILE A 84 -25.47 -0.95 3.35
CA ILE A 84 -25.55 0.51 3.17
C ILE A 84 -26.70 1.09 4.01
N PHE A 85 -27.87 0.44 4.02
CA PHE A 85 -29.01 0.85 4.83
C PHE A 85 -28.68 0.87 6.33
N LEU A 86 -28.06 -0.20 6.85
CA LEU A 86 -27.65 -0.27 8.27
C LEU A 86 -26.61 0.78 8.62
N LEU A 87 -25.66 1.06 7.73
CA LEU A 87 -24.67 2.13 7.92
C LEU A 87 -25.32 3.51 7.96
N ASN A 88 -26.30 3.76 7.11
CA ASN A 88 -27.06 5.02 7.13
C ASN A 88 -27.84 5.18 8.43
N ILE A 89 -28.47 4.12 8.93
CA ILE A 89 -29.13 4.10 10.26
C ILE A 89 -28.12 4.41 11.36
N ARG A 90 -26.97 3.72 11.37
CA ARG A 90 -25.91 3.97 12.36
C ARG A 90 -25.47 5.43 12.33
N LYS A 91 -25.22 5.99 11.14
CA LYS A 91 -24.83 7.39 10.95
C LYS A 91 -25.91 8.34 11.45
N PHE A 92 -27.19 8.03 11.19
CA PHE A 92 -28.32 8.80 11.71
C PHE A 92 -28.35 8.82 13.23
N PHE A 93 -28.09 7.68 13.90
CA PHE A 93 -27.98 7.64 15.35
C PHE A 93 -26.80 8.45 15.89
N THR A 94 -25.64 8.42 15.23
CA THR A 94 -24.50 9.27 15.60
C THR A 94 -24.80 10.76 15.48
N ILE A 95 -25.67 11.16 14.54
CA ILE A 95 -26.10 12.56 14.38
C ILE A 95 -27.10 12.94 15.48
N LEU A 96 -28.08 12.06 15.78
CA LEU A 96 -29.12 12.35 16.77
C LEU A 96 -28.62 12.28 18.22
N PHE A 97 -27.65 11.42 18.50
CA PHE A 97 -27.11 11.18 19.84
C PHE A 97 -25.59 11.45 19.83
N PRO A 98 -25.16 12.72 19.83
CA PRO A 98 -23.75 13.11 19.72
C PRO A 98 -23.00 13.06 21.06
N PHE A 99 -23.32 12.09 21.93
CA PHE A 99 -22.79 11.98 23.29
C PHE A 99 -22.28 10.58 23.61
#